data_AF-A0AAX0NH73-F1
#
_entry.id   AF-A0AAX0NH73-F1
#
_cell.length_a   1.000
_cell.length_b   1.000
_cell.length_c   1.000
_cell.angle_alpha   90.00
_cell.angle_beta   90.00
_cell.angle_gamma   90.00
#
_symmetry.space_group_name_H-M   'P 1'
#
loop_
_entity.id
_entity.type
_entity.pdbx_description
1 polymer ?
#
loop_
_entity_poly.entity_id
_entity_poly.type
_entity_poly.pdbx_seq_one_letter_code
_entity_poly.pdbx_strand_id
1 'polypeptide(L)'
;SKDTNVGLSNTLNVGISNEINIGQNHEEKIGNDKRVFVNNNLEQDIKNDSIYRIGHNKNETIKGSYVLQTNQSIKFYSKQDLSIETNEYFKAEADDSISFKAKKNCSFTADNVNTMANQESVLTAQKQIVSRVGNTTITQTKDKIILQVGTTQVIIDSKGLRVKGGDLRVD
;
A
#
# COMPACT_ATOMS: atom_id res chain seq x y z
N SER A 1 36.84 -39.10 -6.48
CA SER A 1 36.15 -38.09 -7.29
C SER A 1 36.24 -38.47 -8.75
N LYS A 2 35.23 -38.19 -9.56
CA LYS A 2 35.32 -38.21 -11.03
C LYS A 2 34.95 -36.81 -11.51
N ASP A 3 35.96 -35.98 -11.70
CA ASP A 3 35.76 -34.60 -12.15
C ASP A 3 35.60 -34.60 -13.67
N THR A 4 34.66 -33.82 -14.17
CA THR A 4 34.52 -33.58 -15.61
C THR A 4 34.89 -32.12 -15.87
N ASN A 5 36.01 -31.91 -16.56
CA ASN A 5 36.43 -30.59 -17.01
C ASN A 5 36.02 -30.43 -18.48
N VAL A 6 35.36 -29.32 -18.80
CA VAL A 6 35.04 -28.93 -20.17
C VAL A 6 35.91 -27.73 -20.57
N GLY A 7 36.19 -27.60 -21.87
CA GLY A 7 36.98 -26.48 -22.41
C GLY A 7 36.22 -25.15 -22.35
N LEU A 8 36.61 -24.19 -23.21
CA LEU A 8 36.05 -22.82 -23.21
C LEU A 8 34.52 -22.75 -23.43
N SER A 9 33.92 -23.76 -24.06
CA SER A 9 32.49 -23.81 -24.36
C SER A 9 31.94 -25.22 -24.29
N ASN A 10 30.68 -25.36 -23.89
CA ASN A 10 29.93 -26.61 -23.90
C ASN A 10 28.48 -26.34 -24.34
N THR A 11 27.85 -27.30 -25.02
CA THR A 11 26.42 -27.25 -25.35
C THR A 11 25.85 -28.65 -25.16
N LEU A 12 24.74 -28.74 -24.43
CA LEU A 12 24.00 -29.99 -24.20
C LEU A 12 22.65 -29.89 -24.91
N ASN A 13 22.43 -30.75 -25.90
CA ASN A 13 21.14 -30.89 -26.58
C ASN A 13 20.45 -32.17 -26.08
N VAL A 14 19.22 -32.05 -25.59
CA VAL A 14 18.43 -33.19 -25.10
C VAL A 14 17.12 -33.26 -25.89
N GLY A 15 16.86 -34.39 -26.54
CA GLY A 15 15.75 -34.52 -27.49
C GLY A 15 14.37 -34.80 -26.90
N ILE A 16 14.30 -35.39 -25.70
CA ILE A 16 13.02 -35.81 -25.08
C ILE A 16 12.92 -35.29 -23.65
N SER A 17 13.80 -35.74 -22.76
CA SER A 17 13.75 -35.38 -21.34
C SER A 17 15.14 -35.36 -20.72
N ASN A 18 15.32 -34.49 -19.72
CA ASN A 18 16.51 -34.43 -18.89
C ASN A 18 16.06 -34.40 -17.42
N GLU A 19 16.59 -35.30 -16.60
CA GLU A 19 16.34 -35.36 -15.16
C GLU A 19 17.67 -35.26 -14.43
N ILE A 20 17.77 -34.36 -13.45
CA ILE A 20 18.97 -34.15 -12.65
C ILE A 20 18.63 -34.45 -11.19
N ASN A 21 19.22 -35.53 -10.66
CA ASN A 21 19.07 -35.93 -9.27
C ASN A 21 20.33 -35.57 -8.47
N ILE A 22 20.16 -34.84 -7.38
CA ILE A 22 21.26 -34.37 -6.53
C ILE A 22 21.02 -34.93 -5.13
N GLY A 23 21.83 -35.90 -4.72
CA GLY A 23 21.62 -36.61 -3.45
C GLY A 23 21.96 -35.79 -2.20
N GLN A 24 22.66 -34.66 -2.35
CA GLN A 24 23.05 -33.76 -1.26
C GLN A 24 22.96 -32.30 -1.72
N ASN A 25 24.09 -31.65 -1.96
CA ASN A 25 24.16 -30.21 -2.21
C ASN A 25 24.37 -29.89 -3.69
N HIS A 26 23.81 -28.77 -4.14
CA HIS A 26 24.06 -28.16 -5.44
C HIS A 26 24.59 -26.73 -5.25
N GLU A 27 25.65 -26.39 -5.96
CA GLU A 27 26.13 -25.02 -6.07
C GLU A 27 26.35 -24.70 -7.56
N GLU A 28 25.77 -23.59 -8.00
CA GLU A 28 25.91 -23.08 -9.37
C GLU A 28 26.57 -21.71 -9.30
N LYS A 29 27.75 -21.58 -9.91
CA LYS A 29 28.51 -20.32 -9.97
C LYS A 29 28.51 -19.81 -11.41
N ILE A 30 27.89 -18.66 -11.65
CA ILE A 30 27.86 -18.01 -12.96
C ILE A 30 28.69 -16.73 -12.86
N GLY A 31 29.75 -16.62 -13.67
CA GLY A 31 30.65 -15.46 -13.63
C GLY A 31 30.09 -14.20 -14.30
N ASN A 32 29.21 -14.38 -15.29
CA ASN A 32 28.56 -13.30 -16.03
C ASN A 32 27.03 -13.45 -15.90
N ASP A 33 26.32 -13.69 -17.01
CA ASP A 33 24.86 -13.73 -17.05
C ASP A 33 24.30 -15.14 -17.02
N LYS A 34 23.16 -15.32 -16.33
CA LYS A 34 22.29 -16.49 -16.46
C LYS A 34 20.97 -16.06 -17.11
N ARG A 35 20.58 -16.72 -18.20
CA ARG A 35 19.26 -16.55 -18.83
C ARG A 35 18.53 -17.88 -18.79
N VAL A 36 17.28 -17.84 -18.34
CA VAL A 36 16.41 -19.02 -18.26
C VAL A 36 15.16 -18.72 -19.06
N PHE A 37 14.84 -19.59 -20.02
CA PHE A 37 13.64 -19.49 -20.84
C PHE A 37 12.80 -20.74 -20.58
N VAL A 38 11.56 -20.54 -20.14
CA VAL A 38 10.59 -21.62 -19.92
C VAL A 38 9.38 -21.31 -20.78
N ASN A 39 9.12 -22.15 -21.78
CA ASN A 39 8.05 -21.91 -22.76
C ASN A 39 6.66 -22.29 -22.25
N ASN A 40 6.60 -23.09 -21.18
CA ASN A 40 5.36 -23.53 -20.56
C ASN A 40 5.39 -23.15 -19.08
N ASN A 41 5.37 -24.12 -18.17
CA ASN A 41 5.29 -23.86 -16.73
C ASN A 41 6.64 -24.01 -16.03
N LEU A 42 6.89 -23.15 -15.05
CA LEU A 42 7.94 -23.28 -14.04
C LEU A 42 7.28 -23.50 -12.68
N GLU A 43 7.53 -24.63 -12.05
CA GLU A 43 7.06 -24.95 -10.71
C GLU A 43 8.28 -25.13 -9.79
N GLN A 44 8.20 -24.58 -8.58
CA GLN A 44 9.24 -24.68 -7.57
C GLN A 44 8.60 -24.99 -6.22
N ASP A 45 9.04 -26.09 -5.61
CA ASP A 45 8.60 -26.53 -4.28
C ASP A 45 9.81 -26.49 -3.34
N ILE A 46 9.79 -25.57 -2.38
CA ILE A 46 10.87 -25.34 -1.42
C ILE A 46 10.34 -25.70 -0.03
N LYS A 47 10.88 -26.77 0.56
CA LYS A 47 10.38 -27.32 1.84
C LYS A 47 10.79 -26.56 3.09
N ASN A 48 11.78 -25.68 2.96
CA ASN A 48 12.31 -24.88 4.05
C ASN A 48 12.42 -23.41 3.59
N ASP A 49 13.56 -22.75 3.81
CA ASP A 49 13.71 -21.33 3.49
C ASP A 49 14.13 -21.08 2.04
N SER A 50 13.60 -19.98 1.48
CA SER A 50 14.07 -19.39 0.23
C SER A 50 14.53 -17.96 0.48
N ILE A 51 15.75 -17.63 0.09
CA ILE A 51 16.35 -16.31 0.32
C ILE A 51 16.91 -15.74 -0.98
N TYR A 52 16.32 -14.63 -1.43
CA TYR A 52 16.80 -13.87 -2.57
C TYR A 52 17.52 -12.60 -2.10
N ARG A 53 18.75 -12.40 -2.57
CA ARG A 53 19.53 -11.18 -2.32
C ARG A 53 19.86 -10.55 -3.66
N ILE A 54 19.28 -9.38 -3.92
CA ILE A 54 19.40 -8.68 -5.20
C ILE A 54 20.22 -7.42 -4.95
N GLY A 55 21.37 -7.29 -5.59
CA GLY A 55 22.29 -6.16 -5.38
C GLY A 55 21.78 -4.84 -5.97
N HIS A 56 20.91 -4.93 -6.98
CA HIS A 56 20.29 -3.78 -7.66
C HIS A 56 18.77 -3.98 -7.75
N ASN A 57 18.20 -3.98 -8.96
CA ASN A 57 16.75 -3.96 -9.17
C ASN A 57 16.18 -5.36 -9.40
N LYS A 58 14.96 -5.61 -8.89
CA LYS A 58 14.10 -6.73 -9.30
C LYS A 58 12.96 -6.18 -10.13
N ASN A 59 12.91 -6.56 -11.41
CA ASN A 59 11.79 -6.24 -12.29
C ASN A 59 10.97 -7.50 -12.53
N GLU A 60 9.68 -7.45 -12.24
CA GLU A 60 8.75 -8.56 -12.40
C GLU A 60 7.49 -8.04 -13.09
N THR A 61 7.06 -8.74 -14.14
CA THR A 61 5.87 -8.36 -14.91
C THR A 61 5.01 -9.58 -15.09
N ILE A 62 3.81 -9.54 -14.51
CA ILE A 62 2.84 -10.63 -14.54
C ILE A 62 1.69 -10.19 -15.43
N LYS A 63 1.47 -10.91 -16.54
CA LYS A 63 0.35 -10.63 -17.46
C LYS A 63 -0.99 -11.14 -16.95
N GLY A 64 -0.95 -12.21 -16.14
CA GLY A 64 -2.11 -12.77 -15.47
C GLY A 64 -2.26 -12.23 -14.05
N SER A 65 -2.73 -13.08 -13.14
CA SER A 65 -2.88 -12.75 -11.71
C SER A 65 -1.59 -12.98 -10.92
N TYR A 66 -1.38 -12.17 -9.87
CA TYR A 66 -0.38 -12.42 -8.84
C TYR A 66 -1.08 -12.72 -7.50
N VAL A 67 -0.79 -13.87 -6.90
CA VAL A 67 -1.36 -14.29 -5.61
C VAL A 67 -0.23 -14.45 -4.60
N LEU A 68 -0.32 -13.73 -3.48
CA LEU A 68 0.59 -13.85 -2.35
C LEU A 68 -0.20 -14.24 -1.11
N GLN A 69 0.04 -15.43 -0.60
CA GLN A 69 -0.55 -15.95 0.63
C GLN A 69 0.55 -16.30 1.62
N THR A 70 0.36 -15.92 2.88
CA THR A 70 1.23 -16.29 3.99
C THR A 70 0.38 -16.67 5.19
N ASN A 71 0.91 -17.54 6.05
CA ASN A 71 0.28 -17.90 7.32
C ASN A 71 0.70 -16.97 8.47
N GLN A 72 1.65 -16.05 8.21
CA GLN A 72 2.16 -15.11 9.19
C GLN A 72 2.17 -13.69 8.61
N SER A 73 3.22 -12.91 8.85
CA SER A 73 3.27 -11.50 8.43
C SER A 73 3.80 -11.32 7.01
N ILE A 74 3.30 -10.28 6.33
CA ILE A 74 3.96 -9.64 5.17
C ILE A 74 4.43 -8.27 5.61
N LYS A 75 5.64 -7.87 5.21
CA LYS A 75 6.22 -6.56 5.54
C LYS A 75 6.84 -5.93 4.30
N PHE A 76 6.45 -4.70 4.00
CA PHE A 76 7.02 -3.89 2.93
C PHE A 76 7.79 -2.71 3.52
N TYR A 77 9.08 -2.62 3.19
CA TYR A 77 9.95 -1.53 3.64
C TYR A 77 10.54 -0.84 2.41
N SER A 78 10.11 0.40 2.16
CA SER A 78 10.69 1.29 1.16
C SER A 78 11.25 2.53 1.84
N LYS A 79 12.41 3.01 1.38
CA LYS A 79 12.99 4.29 1.83
C LYS A 79 12.46 5.49 1.04
N GLN A 80 11.93 5.23 -0.14
CA GLN A 80 11.38 6.23 -1.05
C GLN A 80 9.86 5.99 -1.14
N ASP A 81 9.34 5.83 -2.34
CA ASP A 81 7.93 5.62 -2.62
C ASP A 81 7.52 4.15 -2.48
N LEU A 82 6.22 3.98 -2.22
CA LEU A 82 5.47 2.74 -2.36
C LEU A 82 4.13 3.13 -2.98
N SER A 83 3.89 2.70 -4.22
CA SER A 83 2.65 2.97 -4.96
C SER A 83 1.86 1.68 -5.12
N ILE A 84 0.55 1.76 -4.94
CA ILE A 84 -0.42 0.67 -5.19
C ILE A 84 -1.53 1.28 -6.05
N GLU A 85 -1.64 0.80 -7.27
CA GLU A 85 -2.57 1.33 -8.27
C GLU A 85 -3.45 0.20 -8.81
N THR A 86 -4.74 0.46 -8.93
CA THR A 86 -5.75 -0.47 -9.45
C THR A 86 -6.77 0.35 -10.24
N ASN A 87 -7.25 -0.21 -11.35
CA ASN A 87 -8.22 0.47 -12.21
C ASN A 87 -9.66 0.31 -11.72
N GLU A 88 -9.94 -0.75 -10.95
CA GLU A 88 -11.30 -1.07 -10.51
C GLU A 88 -11.46 -0.78 -9.03
N TYR A 89 -10.93 -1.65 -8.17
CA TYR A 89 -11.21 -1.61 -6.74
C TYR A 89 -9.99 -1.98 -5.91
N PHE A 90 -9.85 -1.30 -4.77
CA PHE A 90 -8.87 -1.60 -3.73
C PHE A 90 -9.60 -1.97 -2.43
N LYS A 91 -9.27 -3.15 -1.87
CA LYS A 91 -9.82 -3.64 -0.60
C LYS A 91 -8.74 -3.72 0.45
N ALA A 92 -9.01 -3.17 1.63
CA ALA A 92 -8.21 -3.40 2.82
C ALA A 92 -9.15 -3.79 3.97
N GLU A 93 -8.92 -4.96 4.54
CA GLU A 93 -9.71 -5.53 5.64
C GLU A 93 -8.78 -6.09 6.71
N ALA A 94 -9.18 -5.93 7.97
CA ALA A 94 -8.53 -6.52 9.12
C ALA A 94 -9.56 -6.72 10.22
N ASP A 95 -9.46 -7.83 10.97
CA ASP A 95 -10.38 -8.14 12.07
C ASP A 95 -10.16 -7.27 13.30
N ASP A 96 -8.94 -6.75 13.49
CA ASP A 96 -8.56 -5.94 14.65
C ASP A 96 -8.47 -4.45 14.30
N SER A 97 -7.48 -4.03 13.49
CA SER A 97 -7.28 -2.61 13.19
C SER A 97 -6.63 -2.32 11.84
N ILE A 98 -6.97 -1.16 11.28
CA ILE A 98 -6.30 -0.53 10.14
C ILE A 98 -5.86 0.88 10.58
N SER A 99 -4.60 1.24 10.33
CA SER A 99 -4.09 2.56 10.70
C SER A 99 -3.22 3.18 9.61
N PHE A 100 -3.29 4.51 9.52
CA PHE A 100 -2.50 5.31 8.58
C PHE A 100 -1.82 6.45 9.35
N LYS A 101 -0.50 6.61 9.16
CA LYS A 101 0.29 7.67 9.81
C LYS A 101 1.18 8.35 8.78
N ALA A 102 0.99 9.65 8.62
CA ALA A 102 1.83 10.51 7.80
C ALA A 102 2.33 11.70 8.63
N LYS A 103 3.59 12.13 8.41
CA LYS A 103 4.16 13.32 9.08
C LYS A 103 3.64 14.62 8.49
N LYS A 104 3.31 14.62 7.20
CA LYS A 104 2.80 15.78 6.47
C LYS A 104 1.30 15.58 6.20
N ASN A 105 0.94 15.24 4.96
CA ASN A 105 -0.46 15.13 4.55
C ASN A 105 -0.90 13.67 4.50
N CYS A 106 -2.15 13.43 4.88
CA CYS A 106 -2.91 12.22 4.64
C CYS A 106 -4.25 12.65 4.00
N SER A 107 -4.56 12.18 2.80
CA SER A 107 -5.69 12.68 2.01
C SER A 107 -6.45 11.53 1.36
N PHE A 108 -7.76 11.69 1.29
CA PHE A 108 -8.69 10.76 0.63
C PHE A 108 -9.56 11.59 -0.31
N THR A 109 -9.66 11.18 -1.58
CA THR A 109 -10.44 11.89 -2.61
C THR A 109 -11.24 10.87 -3.38
N ALA A 110 -12.55 11.08 -3.44
CA ALA A 110 -13.51 10.25 -4.16
C ALA A 110 -14.78 11.07 -4.40
N ASP A 111 -15.63 10.62 -5.34
CA ASP A 111 -16.95 11.22 -5.57
C ASP A 111 -17.84 11.12 -4.31
N ASN A 112 -17.67 10.05 -3.54
CA ASN A 112 -18.33 9.87 -2.25
C ASN A 112 -17.36 9.27 -1.21
N VAL A 113 -17.40 9.80 0.02
CA VAL A 113 -16.64 9.31 1.17
C VAL A 113 -17.62 9.04 2.30
N ASN A 114 -17.82 7.76 2.63
CA ASN A 114 -18.69 7.33 3.72
C ASN A 114 -17.84 6.78 4.87
N THR A 115 -18.18 7.19 6.09
CA THR A 115 -17.59 6.65 7.32
C THR A 115 -18.71 6.22 8.24
N MET A 116 -18.66 4.97 8.68
CA MET A 116 -19.54 4.43 9.71
C MET A 116 -18.68 3.91 10.85
N ALA A 117 -18.92 4.42 12.05
CA ALA A 117 -18.39 3.86 13.28
C ALA A 117 -19.57 3.31 14.08
N ASN A 118 -19.50 2.04 14.48
CA ASN A 118 -20.58 1.39 15.24
C ASN A 118 -20.74 1.97 16.67
N GLN A 119 -19.69 2.61 17.19
CA GLN A 119 -19.68 3.20 18.53
C GLN A 119 -19.35 4.69 18.46
N GLU A 120 -18.08 5.04 18.20
CA GLU A 120 -17.62 6.42 18.26
C GLU A 120 -16.81 6.83 17.02
N SER A 121 -16.99 8.07 16.58
CA SER A 121 -16.19 8.69 15.52
C SER A 121 -15.52 9.96 16.06
N VAL A 122 -14.20 9.92 16.25
CA VAL A 122 -13.42 11.00 16.87
C VAL A 122 -12.59 11.74 15.82
N LEU A 123 -12.75 13.07 15.74
CA LEU A 123 -11.91 13.95 14.95
C LEU A 123 -11.11 14.86 15.89
N THR A 124 -9.79 14.67 15.93
CA THR A 124 -8.89 15.46 16.79
C THR A 124 -7.90 16.22 15.93
N ALA A 125 -7.85 17.55 16.10
CA ALA A 125 -6.87 18.41 15.45
C ALA A 125 -6.30 19.42 16.46
N GLN A 126 -4.99 19.66 16.41
CA GLN A 126 -4.34 20.61 17.31
C GLN A 126 -4.61 22.08 16.96
N LYS A 127 -4.93 22.36 15.69
CA LYS A 127 -5.15 23.73 15.19
C LYS A 127 -6.62 24.02 14.93
N GLN A 128 -7.22 23.27 14.01
CA GLN A 128 -8.61 23.48 13.61
C GLN A 128 -9.19 22.24 12.90
N ILE A 129 -10.51 22.11 12.95
CA ILE A 129 -11.32 21.18 12.13
C ILE A 129 -12.19 22.03 11.20
N VAL A 130 -12.23 21.68 9.92
CA VAL A 130 -13.03 22.40 8.90
C VAL A 130 -13.89 21.40 8.14
N SER A 131 -15.20 21.63 8.14
CA SER A 131 -16.15 21.00 7.22
C SER A 131 -16.64 22.05 6.23
N ARG A 132 -16.62 21.75 4.93
CA ARG A 132 -16.90 22.73 3.87
C ARG A 132 -17.73 22.12 2.74
N VAL A 133 -18.76 22.85 2.31
CA VAL A 133 -19.57 22.56 1.12
C VAL A 133 -19.68 23.85 0.30
N GLY A 134 -19.02 23.89 -0.86
CA GLY A 134 -18.94 25.13 -1.65
C GLY A 134 -18.37 26.28 -0.81
N ASN A 135 -19.15 27.33 -0.57
CA ASN A 135 -18.76 28.48 0.28
C ASN A 135 -19.28 28.40 1.73
N THR A 136 -20.05 27.37 2.07
CA THR A 136 -20.54 27.12 3.43
C THR A 136 -19.48 26.37 4.24
N THR A 137 -19.18 26.82 5.45
CA THR A 137 -18.16 26.20 6.31
C THR A 137 -18.59 26.08 7.76
N ILE A 138 -18.19 24.99 8.41
CA ILE A 138 -18.13 24.85 9.86
C ILE A 138 -16.66 24.78 10.25
N THR A 139 -16.17 25.74 11.03
CA THR A 139 -14.80 25.78 11.54
C THR A 139 -14.79 25.68 13.04
N GLN A 140 -14.05 24.71 13.59
CA GLN A 140 -13.82 24.55 15.02
C GLN A 140 -12.35 24.84 15.31
N THR A 141 -12.07 25.66 16.31
CA THR A 141 -10.74 25.86 16.89
C THR A 141 -10.80 25.58 18.39
N LYS A 142 -9.67 25.69 19.09
CA LYS A 142 -9.63 25.56 20.55
C LYS A 142 -10.52 26.57 21.30
N ASP A 143 -10.81 27.73 20.71
CA ASP A 143 -11.45 28.85 21.40
C ASP A 143 -12.89 29.11 20.93
N LYS A 144 -13.28 28.60 19.75
CA LYS A 144 -14.56 28.95 19.13
C LYS A 144 -15.03 27.97 18.06
N ILE A 145 -16.32 28.03 17.78
CA ILE A 145 -16.98 27.39 16.62
C ILE A 145 -17.58 28.51 15.75
N ILE A 146 -17.40 28.40 14.43
CA ILE A 146 -17.96 29.32 13.43
C ILE A 146 -18.73 28.51 12.40
N LEU A 147 -20.01 28.85 12.22
CA LEU A 147 -20.83 28.43 11.08
C LEU A 147 -20.93 29.63 10.13
N GLN A 148 -20.48 29.48 8.89
CA GLN A 148 -20.47 30.55 7.90
C GLN A 148 -21.21 30.13 6.62
N VAL A 149 -22.10 31.00 6.16
CA VAL A 149 -22.84 30.89 4.90
C VAL A 149 -22.75 32.23 4.18
N GLY A 150 -21.98 32.29 3.10
CA GLY A 150 -21.71 33.56 2.41
C GLY A 150 -21.10 34.61 3.35
N THR A 151 -21.79 35.75 3.51
CA THR A 151 -21.39 36.86 4.39
C THR A 151 -21.90 36.73 5.82
N THR A 152 -22.81 35.80 6.09
CA THR A 152 -23.42 35.61 7.42
C THR A 152 -22.60 34.62 8.25
N GLN A 153 -22.42 34.91 9.53
CA GLN A 153 -21.69 34.05 10.48
C GLN A 153 -22.44 33.89 11.79
N VAL A 154 -22.47 32.65 12.29
CA VAL A 154 -22.81 32.33 13.69
C VAL A 154 -21.51 31.94 14.40
N ILE A 155 -21.23 32.59 15.53
CA ILE A 155 -20.00 32.40 16.31
C ILE A 155 -20.37 32.00 17.72
N ILE A 156 -19.83 30.88 18.20
CA ILE A 156 -19.93 30.41 19.58
C ILE A 156 -18.51 30.44 20.17
N ASP A 157 -18.30 31.25 21.19
CA ASP A 157 -17.05 31.34 21.94
C ASP A 157 -17.31 31.63 23.43
N SER A 158 -16.27 31.96 24.19
CA SER A 158 -16.39 32.30 25.62
C SER A 158 -17.26 33.53 25.91
N LYS A 159 -17.67 34.29 24.88
CA LYS A 159 -18.60 35.42 25.00
C LYS A 159 -20.05 35.02 24.71
N GLY A 160 -20.32 33.75 24.47
CA GLY A 160 -21.63 33.21 24.12
C GLY A 160 -21.85 33.09 22.61
N LEU A 161 -23.13 33.02 22.21
CA LEU A 161 -23.57 32.91 20.82
C LEU A 161 -23.79 34.31 20.21
N ARG A 162 -23.20 34.58 19.04
CA ARG A 162 -23.33 35.86 18.32
C ARG A 162 -23.56 35.63 16.83
N VAL A 163 -24.40 36.47 16.21
CA VAL A 163 -24.66 36.47 14.76
C VAL A 163 -24.07 37.74 14.14
N LYS A 164 -23.46 37.61 12.96
CA LYS A 164 -22.96 38.73 12.15
C LYS A 164 -23.55 38.67 10.75
N GLY A 165 -23.98 39.83 10.23
CA GLY A 165 -24.47 39.96 8.86
C GLY A 165 -25.79 39.23 8.60
N GLY A 166 -26.61 39.04 9.63
CA GLY A 166 -27.92 38.39 9.55
C GLY A 166 -28.71 38.57 10.85
N ASP A 167 -29.98 38.17 10.83
CA ASP A 167 -30.90 38.25 11.97
C ASP A 167 -30.85 36.95 12.80
N LEU A 168 -31.07 37.06 14.11
CA LEU A 168 -31.47 35.94 14.95
C LEU A 168 -32.99 36.01 15.13
N ARG A 169 -33.74 35.11 14.49
CA ARG A 169 -35.20 35.00 14.64
C ARG A 169 -35.51 33.78 15.49
N VAL A 170 -36.47 33.91 16.39
CA VAL A 170 -37.04 32.81 17.16
C VAL A 170 -38.45 32.64 16.61
N ASP A 171 -38.69 31.53 15.91
CA ASP A 171 -39.99 31.13 15.39
C ASP A 171 -40.80 30.29 16.39
#